data_AF-A0A853I8D6-F1
#
_entry.id   AF-A0A853I8D6-F1
#
_cell.length_a   1.000
_cell.length_b   1.000
_cell.length_c   1.000
_cell.angle_alpha   90.00
_cell.angle_beta   90.00
_cell.angle_gamma   90.00
#
_symmetry.space_group_name_H-M   'P 1'
#
loop_
_entity.id
_entity.type
_entity.pdbx_description
1 polymer ?
#
loop_
_entity_poly.entity_id
_entity_poly.type
_entity_poly.pdbx_seq_one_letter_code
_entity_poly.pdbx_strand_id
1 'polypeptide(L)'
;MTTEYLQGVEQYFLDDPVKPIRILSASTIGLIATADNADNDVFPLNKPALIASDKLIAKAGTTGTLSAALQDIYRQSGAIVVVVRVPEPANPTEPTEEELANIIGTVDFETGGYTGLKALRIA
;
A
#
# COMPACT_ATOMS: atom_id res chain seq x y z
N MET A 1 47.59 -10.58 -17.84
CA MET A 1 46.42 -10.00 -17.16
C MET A 1 46.87 -8.71 -16.52
N THR A 2 46.81 -7.59 -17.23
CA THR A 2 47.13 -6.27 -16.69
C THR A 2 45.91 -5.75 -15.95
N THR A 3 46.08 -5.47 -14.65
CA THR A 3 45.04 -4.89 -13.80
C THR A 3 44.84 -3.44 -14.22
N GLU A 4 43.75 -3.14 -14.93
CA GLU A 4 43.35 -1.75 -15.19
C GLU A 4 42.86 -1.14 -13.87
N TYR A 5 43.71 -0.30 -13.27
CA TYR A 5 43.37 0.51 -12.11
C TYR A 5 43.01 1.91 -12.61
N LEU A 6 41.78 2.35 -12.39
CA LEU A 6 41.38 3.74 -12.61
C LEU A 6 41.83 4.55 -11.39
N GLN A 7 42.70 5.55 -11.59
CA GLN A 7 43.02 6.53 -10.56
C GLN A 7 42.15 7.78 -10.79
N GLY A 8 41.18 7.97 -9.92
CA GLY A 8 40.24 9.09 -9.94
C GLY A 8 39.23 8.99 -8.81
N VAL A 9 38.44 10.05 -8.62
CA VAL A 9 37.32 10.02 -7.67
C VAL A 9 36.17 9.27 -8.35
N GLU A 10 35.84 8.09 -7.86
CA GLU A 10 34.62 7.38 -8.26
C GLU A 10 33.44 7.91 -7.44
N GLN A 11 32.39 8.37 -8.13
CA GLN A 11 31.11 8.69 -7.50
C GLN A 11 30.18 7.50 -7.65
N TYR A 12 29.87 6.86 -6.53
CA TYR A 12 28.74 5.97 -6.43
C TYR A 12 27.52 6.81 -6.04
N PHE A 13 26.55 6.92 -6.93
CA PHE A 13 25.22 7.39 -6.56
C PHE A 13 24.53 6.27 -5.80
N LEU A 14 24.67 6.27 -4.47
CA LEU A 14 23.79 5.49 -3.61
C LEU A 14 22.46 6.25 -3.50
N ASP A 15 21.40 5.66 -4.04
CA ASP A 15 20.04 6.24 -4.00
C ASP A 15 19.46 6.38 -2.58
N ASP A 16 20.07 5.75 -1.57
CA ASP A 16 19.56 5.76 -0.18
C ASP A 16 20.63 6.30 0.79
N PRO A 17 20.68 7.63 1.03
CA PRO A 17 21.50 8.18 2.09
C PRO A 17 20.95 7.72 3.43
N VAL A 18 21.84 7.28 4.33
CA VAL A 18 21.52 6.77 5.68
C VAL A 18 20.40 7.60 6.31
N LYS A 19 19.19 7.05 6.37
CA LYS A 19 18.04 7.74 6.97
C LYS A 19 18.35 7.99 8.44
N PRO A 20 18.30 9.25 8.93
CA PRO A 20 18.58 9.55 10.33
C PRO A 20 17.64 8.78 11.26
N ILE A 21 18.17 8.36 12.41
CA ILE A 21 17.42 7.62 13.43
C ILE A 21 16.28 8.51 13.93
N ARG A 22 15.05 8.22 13.50
CA ARG A 22 13.83 8.83 14.02
C ARG A 22 13.19 7.89 15.00
N ILE A 23 12.59 8.45 16.06
CA ILE A 23 11.65 7.70 16.90
C ILE A 23 10.50 7.33 15.97
N LEU A 24 10.32 6.03 15.71
CA LEU A 24 9.21 5.54 14.90
C LEU A 24 7.91 6.05 15.54
N SER A 25 7.08 6.72 14.74
CA SER A 25 5.72 7.02 15.16
C SER A 25 5.05 5.67 15.42
N ALA A 26 4.59 5.43 16.66
CA ALA A 26 3.86 4.21 17.02
C ALA A 26 2.44 4.17 16.41
N SER A 27 2.07 5.17 15.61
CA SER A 27 0.78 5.26 14.95
C SER A 27 0.80 4.49 13.63
N THR A 28 -0.14 3.56 13.49
CA THR A 28 -0.39 2.79 12.27
C THR A 28 -1.59 3.40 11.55
N ILE A 29 -1.49 3.56 10.23
CA ILE A 29 -2.60 4.07 9.40
C ILE A 29 -3.37 2.88 8.82
N GLY A 30 -4.68 2.81 9.05
CA GLY A 30 -5.56 1.90 8.33
C GLY A 30 -6.08 2.57 7.05
N LEU A 31 -5.78 2.00 5.89
CA LEU A 31 -6.20 2.50 4.59
C LEU A 31 -7.12 1.48 3.91
N ILE A 32 -8.28 1.94 3.44
CA ILE A 32 -9.21 1.16 2.63
C ILE A 32 -9.22 1.82 1.27
N ALA A 33 -8.88 1.05 0.25
CA ALA A 33 -8.77 1.60 -1.10
C ALA A 33 -9.18 0.58 -2.16
N THR A 34 -9.58 1.12 -3.30
CA THR A 34 -9.87 0.37 -4.51
C THR A 34 -8.64 0.34 -5.39
N ALA A 35 -8.36 -0.82 -5.98
CA ALA A 35 -7.37 -0.98 -7.03
C ALA A 35 -7.55 -2.34 -7.70
N ASP A 36 -8.10 -2.37 -8.91
CA ASP A 36 -8.27 -3.63 -9.64
C ASP A 36 -6.95 -4.22 -10.15
N ASN A 37 -6.00 -3.37 -10.55
CA ASN A 37 -4.70 -3.78 -11.11
C ASN A 37 -3.57 -3.93 -10.07
N ALA A 38 -3.90 -4.01 -8.78
CA ALA A 38 -2.91 -4.25 -7.75
C ALA A 38 -2.44 -5.71 -7.75
N ASP A 39 -1.17 -5.93 -7.39
CA ASP A 39 -0.60 -7.27 -7.23
C ASP A 39 -1.35 -8.03 -6.13
N ASN A 40 -2.03 -9.13 -6.48
CA ASN A 40 -2.86 -9.91 -5.57
C ASN A 40 -2.06 -10.58 -4.43
N ASP A 41 -0.75 -10.82 -4.65
CA ASP A 41 0.10 -11.44 -3.62
C ASP A 41 0.47 -10.44 -2.52
N VAL A 42 0.58 -9.16 -2.88
CA VAL A 42 0.93 -8.08 -1.94
C VAL A 42 -0.31 -7.37 -1.41
N PHE A 43 -1.33 -7.20 -2.23
CA PHE A 43 -2.60 -6.57 -1.91
C PHE A 43 -3.76 -7.53 -2.20
N PRO A 44 -3.93 -8.57 -1.36
CA PRO A 44 -5.04 -9.49 -1.48
C PRO A 44 -6.38 -8.79 -1.27
N LEU A 45 -7.40 -9.22 -2.02
CA LEU A 45 -8.76 -8.67 -1.91
C LEU A 45 -9.35 -8.95 -0.52
N ASN A 46 -9.93 -7.93 0.09
CA ASN A 46 -10.60 -7.96 1.40
C ASN A 46 -9.75 -8.53 2.55
N LYS A 47 -8.42 -8.56 2.42
CA LYS A 47 -7.51 -8.99 3.49
C LYS A 47 -6.56 -7.86 3.87
N PRO A 48 -6.30 -7.65 5.16
CA PRO A 48 -5.35 -6.65 5.60
C PRO A 48 -3.94 -7.08 5.19
N ALA A 49 -3.22 -6.17 4.54
CA ALA A 49 -1.83 -6.32 4.16
C ALA A 49 -0.99 -5.21 4.78
N LEU A 50 0.17 -5.57 5.33
CA LEU A 50 1.07 -4.62 5.99
C LEU A 50 2.03 -4.00 4.97
N ILE A 51 2.05 -2.67 4.92
CA ILE A 51 2.96 -1.88 4.09
C ILE A 51 3.93 -1.11 4.98
N ALA A 52 5.20 -1.48 4.89
CA ALA A 52 6.28 -0.91 5.70
C ALA A 52 7.28 -0.06 4.89
N SER A 53 7.13 0.00 3.56
CA SER A 53 8.02 0.75 2.68
C SER A 53 7.28 1.33 1.49
N ASP A 54 7.70 2.53 1.12
CA ASP A 54 7.40 3.25 -0.12
C ASP A 54 7.64 2.42 -1.40
N LYS A 55 8.59 1.48 -1.41
CA LYS A 55 8.85 0.62 -2.57
C LYS A 55 7.66 -0.26 -2.96
N LEU A 56 6.79 -0.59 -2.01
CA LEU A 56 5.60 -1.41 -2.25
C LEU A 56 4.51 -0.64 -3.02
N ILE A 57 4.60 0.70 -3.13
CA ILE A 57 3.71 1.51 -3.97
C ILE A 57 3.76 1.06 -5.43
N ALA A 58 4.92 0.60 -5.91
CA ALA A 58 5.05 0.09 -7.28
C ALA A 58 4.13 -1.11 -7.58
N LYS A 59 3.69 -1.83 -6.54
CA LYS A 59 2.79 -2.98 -6.64
C LYS A 59 1.31 -2.64 -6.41
N ALA A 60 1.01 -1.39 -6.04
CA ALA A 60 -0.34 -0.90 -5.77
C ALA A 60 -1.18 -0.69 -7.04
N GLY A 61 -0.60 -0.89 -8.23
CA GLY A 61 -1.25 -0.61 -9.51
C GLY A 61 -1.32 0.88 -9.83
N THR A 62 -1.96 1.20 -10.95
CA THR A 62 -2.16 2.59 -11.44
C THR A 62 -3.63 3.01 -11.47
N THR A 63 -4.55 2.07 -11.27
CA THR A 63 -6.01 2.33 -11.26
C THR A 63 -6.53 2.39 -9.83
N GLY A 64 -7.71 3.00 -9.66
CA GLY A 64 -8.32 3.21 -8.36
C GLY A 64 -7.63 4.26 -7.50
N THR A 65 -7.78 4.12 -6.20
CA THR A 65 -7.40 5.13 -5.19
C THR A 65 -6.16 4.73 -4.39
N LEU A 66 -5.75 3.47 -4.45
CA LEU A 66 -4.70 2.92 -3.58
C LEU A 66 -3.33 3.57 -3.80
N SER A 67 -2.89 3.66 -5.06
CA SER A 67 -1.56 4.17 -5.39
C SER A 67 -1.39 5.64 -5.03
N ALA A 68 -2.38 6.48 -5.34
CA ALA A 68 -2.39 7.90 -5.00
C ALA A 68 -2.39 8.12 -3.48
N ALA A 69 -3.25 7.41 -2.75
CA ALA A 69 -3.33 7.52 -1.30
C ALA A 69 -2.02 7.14 -0.60
N LEU A 70 -1.38 6.03 -1.02
CA LEU A 70 -0.08 5.63 -0.48
C LEU A 70 1.01 6.65 -0.81
N GLN A 71 1.04 7.18 -2.03
CA GLN A 71 1.99 8.23 -2.39
C GLN A 71 1.84 9.48 -1.53
N ASP A 72 0.61 9.91 -1.26
CA ASP A 72 0.36 11.10 -0.45
C ASP A 72 0.74 10.89 1.03
N ILE A 73 0.50 9.69 1.57
CA ILE A 73 0.95 9.31 2.92
C ILE A 73 2.48 9.35 3.00
N TYR A 74 3.16 8.64 2.09
CA TYR A 74 4.62 8.52 2.13
C TYR A 74 5.34 9.82 1.77
N ARG A 75 4.69 10.73 1.02
CA ARG A 75 5.18 12.09 0.78
C ARG A 75 5.20 12.93 2.07
N GLN A 76 4.25 12.69 2.99
CA GLN A 76 4.22 13.39 4.28
C GLN A 76 5.16 12.76 5.31
N SER A 77 5.10 11.44 5.48
CA SER A 77 5.92 10.73 6.46
C SER A 77 6.05 9.23 6.14
N GLY A 78 7.19 8.65 6.52
CA GLY A 78 7.38 7.19 6.53
C GLY A 78 6.53 6.55 7.61
N ALA A 79 5.31 6.14 7.25
CA ALA A 79 4.35 5.49 8.14
C ALA A 79 4.27 3.98 7.87
N ILE A 80 3.85 3.24 8.90
CA ILE A 80 3.39 1.86 8.76
C ILE A 80 1.90 1.93 8.41
N VAL A 81 1.51 1.30 7.30
CA VAL A 81 0.14 1.34 6.79
C VAL A 81 -0.40 -0.08 6.66
N VAL A 82 -1.58 -0.34 7.23
CA VAL A 82 -2.36 -1.54 6.94
C VAL A 82 -3.34 -1.19 5.83
N VAL A 83 -3.24 -1.88 4.71
CA VAL A 83 -4.11 -1.69 3.55
C VAL A 83 -5.12 -2.83 3.46
N VAL A 84 -6.39 -2.48 3.28
CA VAL A 84 -7.43 -3.42 2.85
C VAL A 84 -7.90 -3.01 1.47
N ARG A 85 -7.70 -3.89 0.49
CA ARG A 85 -8.18 -3.68 -0.88
C ARG A 85 -9.63 -4.12 -1.01
N VAL A 86 -10.48 -3.25 -1.54
CA VAL A 86 -11.90 -3.50 -1.83
C VAL A 86 -12.11 -3.52 -3.34
N PRO A 87 -13.07 -4.30 -3.87
CA PRO A 87 -13.42 -4.26 -5.29
C PRO A 87 -13.75 -2.83 -5.75
N GLU A 88 -13.31 -2.48 -6.96
CA GLU A 88 -13.55 -1.17 -7.55
C GLU A 88 -15.01 -1.08 -8.06
N PRO A 89 -15.72 0.05 -7.86
CA PRO A 89 -17.04 0.24 -8.43
C PRO A 89 -16.97 0.32 -9.97
N ALA A 90 -18.02 -0.14 -10.64
CA ALA A 90 -18.15 -0.08 -12.09
C ALA A 90 -18.15 1.37 -12.61
N ASN A 91 -18.65 2.32 -11.81
CA ASN A 91 -18.52 3.75 -12.07
C ASN A 91 -17.87 4.47 -10.88
N PRO A 92 -16.62 4.95 -11.01
CA PRO A 92 -15.93 5.66 -9.94
C PRO A 92 -16.55 7.00 -9.53
N THR A 93 -17.37 7.60 -10.39
CA THR A 93 -17.96 8.94 -10.17
C THR A 93 -19.31 8.87 -9.47
N GLU A 94 -20.05 7.79 -9.70
CA GLU A 94 -21.38 7.55 -9.13
C GLU A 94 -21.46 6.10 -8.65
N PRO A 95 -20.87 5.78 -7.49
CA PRO A 95 -20.93 4.44 -6.93
C PRO A 95 -22.37 4.14 -6.48
N THR A 96 -22.80 2.92 -6.74
CA THR A 96 -24.07 2.40 -6.26
C THR A 96 -24.04 2.11 -4.76
N GLU A 97 -25.21 1.97 -4.13
CA GLU A 97 -25.32 1.64 -2.71
C GLU A 97 -24.66 0.29 -2.37
N GLU A 98 -24.71 -0.68 -3.29
CA GLU A 98 -24.08 -1.99 -3.13
C GLU A 98 -22.55 -1.90 -3.13
N GLU A 99 -21.99 -1.02 -3.97
CA GLU A 99 -20.54 -0.81 -4.03
C GLU A 99 -20.02 -0.04 -2.81
N LEU A 100 -20.82 0.91 -2.30
CA LEU A 100 -20.53 1.57 -1.01
C LEU A 100 -20.60 0.59 0.16
N ALA A 101 -21.53 -0.37 0.11
CA ALA A 101 -21.63 -1.43 1.13
C ALA A 101 -20.37 -2.31 1.15
N ASN A 102 -19.71 -2.54 0.02
CA ASN A 102 -18.43 -3.27 -0.04
C ASN A 102 -17.31 -2.56 0.74
N ILE A 103 -17.31 -1.22 0.76
CA ILE A 103 -16.34 -0.43 1.54
C ILE A 103 -16.61 -0.55 3.04
N ILE A 104 -17.88 -0.49 3.46
CA ILE A 104 -18.29 -0.71 4.86
C ILE A 104 -17.93 -2.14 5.30
N GLY A 105 -18.16 -3.09 4.40
CA GLY A 105 -17.84 -4.48 4.59
C GLY A 105 -18.84 -5.22 5.47
N THR A 106 -18.85 -6.54 5.31
CA THR A 106 -19.67 -7.48 6.06
C THR A 106 -18.80 -8.61 6.62
N VAL A 107 -19.41 -9.49 7.39
CA VAL A 107 -18.83 -10.79 7.71
C VAL A 107 -19.27 -11.72 6.61
N ASP A 108 -18.30 -12.33 5.94
CA ASP A 108 -18.56 -13.38 4.96
C ASP A 108 -19.00 -14.64 5.71
N PHE A 109 -20.20 -15.12 5.41
CA PHE A 109 -20.82 -16.21 6.16
C PHE A 109 -20.25 -17.59 5.81
N GLU A 110 -19.53 -17.71 4.69
CA GLU A 110 -18.95 -18.99 4.23
C GLU A 110 -17.52 -19.18 4.72
N THR A 111 -16.72 -18.10 4.69
CA THR A 111 -15.31 -18.11 5.10
C THR A 111 -15.08 -17.59 6.52
N GLY A 112 -16.09 -16.95 7.13
CA GLY A 112 -15.95 -16.27 8.43
C GLY A 112 -15.04 -15.04 8.39
N GLY A 113 -14.64 -14.61 7.19
CA GLY A 113 -13.75 -13.47 6.98
C GLY A 113 -14.45 -12.13 7.14
N TYR A 114 -13.68 -11.10 7.53
CA TYR A 114 -14.15 -9.72 7.53
C TYR A 114 -13.77 -9.04 6.22
N THR A 115 -14.67 -8.28 5.62
CA THR A 115 -14.42 -7.50 4.40
C THR A 115 -14.42 -5.99 4.68
N GLY A 116 -13.91 -5.18 3.74
CA GLY A 116 -13.93 -3.72 3.81
C GLY A 116 -13.36 -3.14 5.12
N LEU A 117 -14.06 -2.14 5.67
CA LEU A 117 -13.69 -1.47 6.93
C LEU A 117 -13.63 -2.44 8.12
N LYS A 118 -14.48 -3.46 8.16
CA LYS A 118 -14.47 -4.45 9.25
C LYS A 118 -13.19 -5.30 9.26
N ALA A 119 -12.51 -5.44 8.13
CA ALA A 119 -11.25 -6.17 8.06
C ALA A 119 -10.11 -5.49 8.84
N LEU A 120 -10.19 -4.18 9.11
CA LEU A 120 -9.21 -3.49 9.96
C LEU A 120 -9.32 -3.84 11.44
N ARG A 121 -10.45 -4.41 11.88
CA ARG A 121 -10.63 -4.83 13.29
C ARG A 121 -9.69 -5.97 13.69
N ILE A 122 -9.29 -6.79 12.72
CA ILE A 122 -8.42 -7.95 12.93
C ILE A 122 -6.94 -7.67 12.59
N ALA A 123 -6.63 -6.43 12.19
CA ALA A 123 -5.29 -6.01 11.77
C ALA A 123 -4.39 -5.61 12.95
#